data_AF-A0A6P6DKN4-F1
#
_entry.id   AF-A0A6P6DKN4-F1
#
_cell.length_a   1.000
_cell.length_b   1.000
_cell.length_c   1.000
_cell.angle_alpha   90.00
_cell.angle_beta   90.00
_cell.angle_gamma   90.00
#
_symmetry.space_group_name_H-M   'P 1'
#
loop_
_entity.id
_entity.type
_entity.pdbx_description
1 polymer ?
#
loop_
_entity_poly.entity_id
_entity_poly.type
_entity_poly.pdbx_seq_one_letter_code
_entity_poly.pdbx_strand_id
1 'polypeptide(L)' 'MEAVTFEDVTVNFTKEEWALLTPSQKKLYRDVMQETFRNMTAVAIVWKQFTISNLWK' A
#
# COMPACT_ATOMS: atom_id res chain seq x y z
N MET A 1 7.47 7.41 17.81
CA MET A 1 7.32 6.45 16.69
C MET A 1 6.70 7.24 15.56
N GLU A 2 7.36 7.30 14.41
CA GLU A 2 6.88 8.04 13.24
C GLU A 2 5.80 7.22 12.53
N ALA A 3 4.76 7.87 12.02
CA ALA A 3 3.68 7.20 11.31
C ALA A 3 4.13 6.87 9.89
N VAL A 4 3.99 5.60 9.49
CA VAL A 4 4.22 5.19 8.10
C VAL A 4 3.06 5.70 7.25
N THR A 5 3.38 6.45 6.20
CA THR A 5 2.41 7.00 5.25
C THR A 5 2.29 6.11 4.00
N PHE A 6 1.29 6.42 3.17
CA PHE A 6 1.14 5.75 1.87
C PHE A 6 2.38 5.93 0.99
N GLU A 7 2.97 7.13 1.01
CA GLU A 7 4.13 7.48 0.18
C GLU A 7 5.34 6.60 0.51
N ASP A 8 5.56 6.30 1.79
CA ASP A 8 6.68 5.48 2.27
C ASP A 8 6.65 4.03 1.77
N VAL A 9 5.48 3.53 1.36
CA VAL A 9 5.29 2.14 0.90
C VAL A 9 5.01 2.04 -0.59
N THR A 10 4.95 3.16 -1.30
CA THR A 10 4.70 3.17 -2.75
C THR A 10 5.99 3.19 -3.55
N VAL A 11 6.01 2.41 -4.63
CA VAL A 11 7.00 2.58 -5.69
C VAL A 11 6.38 3.54 -6.70
N ASN A 12 7.10 4.59 -7.08
CA ASN A 12 6.61 5.56 -8.06
C ASN A 12 7.57 5.59 -9.26
N PHE A 13 6.99 5.57 -10.45
CA PHE A 13 7.70 5.77 -11.71
C PHE A 13 7.14 7.00 -12.41
N THR A 14 8.01 7.83 -12.97
CA THR A 14 7.64 8.81 -13.99
C THR A 14 7.13 8.11 -15.26
N LYS A 15 6.51 8.87 -16.17
CA LYS A 15 6.03 8.30 -17.45
C LYS A 15 7.19 7.77 -18.29
N GLU A 16 8.31 8.47 -18.26
CA GLU A 16 9.54 8.15 -18.97
C GLU A 16 10.17 6.88 -18.42
N GLU A 17 10.31 6.76 -17.09
CA GLU A 17 10.80 5.53 -16.45
C GLU A 17 9.86 4.35 -16.68
N TRP A 18 8.55 4.57 -16.61
CA TRP A 18 7.56 3.55 -16.89
C TRP A 18 7.64 3.02 -18.33
N ALA A 19 7.93 3.89 -19.30
CA ALA A 19 8.10 3.49 -20.70
C ALA A 19 9.28 2.53 -20.88
N LEU A 20 10.34 2.69 -20.09
CA LEU A 20 11.57 1.87 -20.14
C LEU A 20 11.44 0.51 -19.45
N LEU A 21 10.40 0.30 -18.63
CA LEU A 21 10.20 -0.97 -17.94
C LEU A 21 9.83 -2.10 -18.91
N THR A 22 10.45 -3.25 -18.69
CA THR A 22 10.09 -4.50 -19.35
C THR A 22 8.69 -4.98 -18.92
N PRO A 23 8.02 -5.83 -19.73
CA PRO A 23 6.72 -6.38 -19.36
C PRO A 23 6.70 -7.10 -17.99
N SER A 24 7.80 -7.80 -17.64
CA SER A 24 7.93 -8.48 -16.35
C SER A 24 8.02 -7.49 -15.18
N GLN A 25 8.78 -6.39 -15.33
CA GLN A 25 8.84 -5.33 -14.32
C GLN A 25 7.50 -4.63 -14.13
N LYS A 26 6.77 -4.34 -15.22
CA LYS A 26 5.41 -3.77 -15.14
C LYS A 26 4.42 -4.70 -14.45
N LYS A 27 4.57 -6.01 -14.66
CA LYS A 27 3.77 -7.02 -13.95
C LYS A 27 4.10 -7.01 -12.46
N LEU A 28 5.38 -7.11 -12.11
CA LEU A 28 5.83 -7.09 -10.72
C LEU A 28 5.37 -5.83 -9.98
N TYR A 29 5.45 -4.66 -10.62
CA TYR A 29 4.93 -3.42 -10.06
C TYR A 29 3.44 -3.52 -9.71
N ARG A 30 2.62 -4.04 -10.63
CA ARG A 30 1.18 -4.21 -10.37
C ARG A 30 0.92 -5.19 -9.24
N ASP A 31 1.65 -6.30 -9.20
CA ASP A 31 1.50 -7.33 -8.17
C ASP A 31 1.85 -6.75 -6.78
N VAL A 32 3.00 -6.08 -6.67
CA VAL A 32 3.45 -5.43 -5.43
C VAL A 32 2.48 -4.34 -4.99
N MET A 33 2.10 -3.41 -5.88
CA MET A 33 1.21 -2.32 -5.50
C MET A 33 -0.20 -2.80 -5.13
N GLN A 34 -0.67 -3.89 -5.74
CA GLN A 34 -1.94 -4.51 -5.35
C GLN A 34 -1.87 -5.12 -3.95
N GLU A 35 -0.78 -5.81 -3.61
CA GLU A 35 -0.56 -6.34 -2.26
C GLU A 35 -0.43 -5.23 -1.21
N THR A 36 0.33 -4.17 -1.52
CA THR A 36 0.46 -2.99 -0.65
C THR A 36 -0.91 -2.38 -0.33
N PHE A 37 -1.76 -2.18 -1.33
CA PHE A 37 -3.12 -1.65 -1.13
C PHE A 37 -4.01 -2.55 -0.25
N ARG A 38 -3.95 -3.87 -0.46
CA ARG A 38 -4.69 -4.84 0.36
C ARG A 38 -4.22 -4.80 1.82
N ASN A 39 -2.91 -4.75 2.05
CA ASN A 39 -2.34 -4.70 3.39
C ASN A 39 -2.76 -3.43 4.12
N MET A 40 -2.72 -2.26 3.47
CA MET A 40 -3.18 -1.01 4.08
C MET A 40 -4.66 -1.03 4.42
N THR A 41 -5.50 -1.60 3.53
CA THR A 41 -6.92 -1.76 3.79
C THR A 41 -7.16 -2.68 4.99
N ALA A 42 -6.43 -3.78 5.09
CA ALA A 42 -6.52 -4.71 6.23
C ALA A 42 -6.12 -4.03 7.55
N VAL A 43 -5.00 -3.29 7.57
CA VAL A 43 -4.56 -2.53 8.75
C VAL A 43 -5.63 -1.50 9.17
N ALA A 44 -6.21 -0.77 8.22
CA ALA A 44 -7.26 0.20 8.50
C ALA A 44 -8.51 -0.46 9.10
N ILE A 45 -8.92 -1.63 8.59
CA ILE A 45 -10.05 -2.41 9.12
C ILE A 45 -9.76 -2.88 10.55
N VAL A 46 -8.59 -3.48 10.78
CA VAL A 46 -8.18 -3.97 12.10
C VAL A 46 -8.14 -2.82 13.11
N TRP A 47 -7.58 -1.68 12.71
CA TRP A 47 -7.52 -0.49 13.56
C TRP A 47 -8.93 0.03 13.89
N LYS A 48 -9.81 0.12 12.90
CA LYS A 48 -11.22 0.50 13.11
C LYS A 48 -11.92 -0.46 14.08
N GLN A 49 -11.73 -1.78 13.92
CA GLN A 49 -12.33 -2.78 14.79
C GLN A 49 -11.81 -2.69 16.23
N PHE A 50 -10.50 -2.50 16.41
CA PHE A 50 -9.89 -2.29 17.72
C PHE A 50 -10.43 -1.02 18.38
N THR A 51 -10.49 0.10 17.65
CA THR A 51 -11.01 1.38 18.15
C THR A 51 -12.48 1.25 18.57
N ILE A 52 -13.32 0.67 17.72
CA ILE A 52 -14.72 0.37 18.05
C ILE A 52 -14.77 -0.49 19.32
N SER A 53 -14.04 -1.60 19.38
CA SER A 53 -14.05 -2.49 20.54
C SER A 53 -13.62 -1.81 21.85
N ASN A 54 -12.75 -0.81 21.81
CA ASN A 54 -12.32 -0.08 23.01
C ASN A 54 -13.25 1.08 23.37
N LEU A 55 -14.01 1.62 22.41
CA LEU A 55 -15.04 2.64 22.68
C LEU A 55 -16.25 2.05 23.43
N TRP A 56 -16.49 0.75 23.31
CA TRP A 56 -17.59 0.04 23.98
C TRP A 56 -17.17 -0.68 25.27
N LYS A 57 -15.98 -0.39 25.80
CA LYS A 57 -15.51 -0.86 27.13
C LYS A 57 -15.53 0.30 28.12
#